data_AF-A0A660Q271-F1
#
_entry.id   AF-A0A660Q271-F1
#
_cell.length_a   1.000
_cell.length_b   1.000
_cell.length_c   1.000
_cell.angle_alpha   90.00
_cell.angle_beta   90.00
_cell.angle_gamma   90.00
#
_symmetry.space_group_name_H-M   'P 1'
#
loop_
_entity.id
_entity.type
_entity.pdbx_description
1 polymer ?
#
loop_
_entity_poly.entity_id
_entity_poly.type
_entity_poly.pdbx_seq_one_letter_code
_entity_poly.pdbx_strand_id
1 'polypeptide(L)'
;MRSMMRLELKSIGYWSLIKISFVVNLVIGFVIGLVYAIFMGAFLGLAGNMSDLTGMPMMDEAMPPFGILMVIMPLFFAFFGAVFNTILFLITAFVYNLTARLAGGLEFNLEEIKQEPTGYVPPPGYTQPVTQPPPPPPPPPPVEPLPPDVPPPSNDTDDDKV
;
A
#
# COMPACT_ATOMS: atom_id res chain seq x y z
N MET A 1 -18.67 -30.11 -15.94
CA MET A 1 -18.13 -29.22 -16.99
C MET A 1 -17.41 -28.08 -16.30
N ARG A 2 -16.09 -27.92 -16.51
CA ARG A 2 -15.35 -26.75 -16.03
C ARG A 2 -15.74 -25.56 -16.92
N SER A 3 -16.16 -24.45 -16.32
CA SER A 3 -16.38 -23.21 -17.05
C SER A 3 -15.02 -22.57 -17.33
N MET A 4 -14.69 -22.38 -18.60
CA MET A 4 -13.48 -21.66 -19.02
C MET A 4 -13.88 -20.20 -19.24
N MET A 5 -13.25 -19.28 -18.52
CA MET A 5 -13.48 -17.84 -18.69
C MET A 5 -12.32 -17.23 -19.48
N ARG A 6 -12.65 -16.45 -20.52
CA ARG A 6 -11.68 -15.66 -21.28
C ARG A 6 -11.65 -14.24 -20.73
N LEU A 7 -10.49 -13.79 -20.26
CA LEU A 7 -10.29 -12.42 -19.77
C LEU A 7 -9.19 -11.74 -20.58
N GLU A 8 -9.42 -10.48 -20.96
CA GLU A 8 -8.45 -9.67 -21.71
C GLU A 8 -7.88 -8.56 -20.83
N LEU A 9 -6.56 -8.45 -20.75
CA LEU A 9 -5.90 -7.33 -20.08
C LEU A 9 -5.77 -6.15 -21.05
N LYS A 10 -6.85 -5.38 -21.15
CA LYS A 10 -6.95 -4.21 -22.05
C LYS A 10 -6.10 -3.02 -21.60
N SER A 11 -5.93 -2.81 -20.30
CA SER A 11 -5.14 -1.71 -19.77
C SER A 11 -4.62 -1.99 -18.36
N ILE A 12 -3.45 -1.43 -18.06
CA ILE A 12 -2.85 -1.43 -16.72
C ILE A 12 -3.15 -0.08 -16.05
N GLY A 13 -3.70 -0.12 -14.84
CA GLY A 13 -3.99 1.06 -14.04
C GLY A 13 -2.71 1.68 -13.46
N TYR A 14 -2.39 2.91 -13.86
CA TYR A 14 -1.16 3.62 -13.45
C TYR A 14 -1.05 3.79 -11.93
N TRP A 15 -2.15 4.09 -11.24
CA TRP A 15 -2.12 4.34 -9.80
C TRP A 15 -1.73 3.11 -8.98
N SER A 16 -2.24 1.94 -9.35
CA SER A 16 -1.89 0.68 -8.69
C SER A 16 -0.44 0.31 -9.02
N LEU A 17 -0.03 0.48 -10.29
CA LEU A 17 1.33 0.22 -10.73
C LEU A 17 2.35 1.07 -9.97
N ILE A 18 2.10 2.38 -9.80
CA ILE A 18 3.00 3.28 -9.05
C ILE A 18 3.20 2.77 -7.63
N LYS A 19 2.12 2.45 -6.91
CA LYS A 19 2.22 2.01 -5.51
C LYS A 19 3.01 0.71 -5.39
N ILE A 20 2.68 -0.28 -6.21
CA ILE A 20 3.31 -1.60 -6.15
C ILE A 20 4.76 -1.50 -6.59
N SER A 21 5.03 -0.91 -7.76
CA SER A 21 6.39 -0.78 -8.28
C SER A 21 7.27 0.08 -7.39
N PHE A 22 6.75 1.16 -6.80
CA PHE A 22 7.53 1.99 -5.88
C PHE A 22 7.96 1.20 -4.66
N VAL A 23 7.04 0.48 -4.01
CA VAL A 23 7.37 -0.33 -2.81
C VAL A 23 8.36 -1.44 -3.17
N VAL A 24 8.13 -2.17 -4.28
CA VAL A 24 9.02 -3.23 -4.74
C VAL A 24 10.42 -2.68 -5.04
N ASN A 25 10.52 -1.60 -5.80
CA ASN A 25 11.80 -1.00 -6.15
C ASN A 25 12.49 -0.35 -4.94
N LEU A 26 11.74 0.12 -3.93
CA LEU A 26 12.29 0.64 -2.69
C LEU A 26 12.94 -0.48 -1.87
N VAL A 27 12.28 -1.63 -1.74
CA VAL A 27 12.84 -2.79 -1.06
C VAL A 27 14.08 -3.30 -1.80
N ILE A 28 14.00 -3.46 -3.12
CA ILE A 28 15.13 -3.91 -3.93
C ILE A 28 16.30 -2.92 -3.84
N GLY A 29 16.04 -1.61 -3.99
CA GLY A 29 17.04 -0.57 -3.90
C GLY A 29 17.70 -0.51 -2.52
N PHE A 30 16.94 -0.76 -1.45
CA PHE A 30 17.49 -0.86 -0.10
C PHE A 30 18.45 -2.05 0.05
N VAL A 31 18.04 -3.24 -0.43
CA VAL A 31 18.88 -4.43 -0.38
C VAL A 31 20.17 -4.23 -1.18
N ILE A 32 20.08 -3.68 -2.39
CA ILE A 32 21.24 -3.38 -3.23
C ILE A 32 22.16 -2.35 -2.54
N GLY A 33 21.58 -1.27 -2.00
CA GLY A 33 22.36 -0.24 -1.31
C GLY A 33 23.02 -0.75 -0.03
N LEU A 34 22.40 -1.72 0.68
CA LEU A 34 23.00 -2.39 1.83
C LEU A 34 24.20 -3.24 1.44
N VAL A 35 24.05 -4.07 0.39
CA VAL A 35 25.16 -4.86 -0.15
C VAL A 35 26.30 -3.94 -0.60
N TYR A 36 25.96 -2.84 -1.29
CA TYR A 36 26.94 -1.85 -1.74
C TYR A 36 27.66 -1.17 -0.57
N ALA A 37 26.94 -0.78 0.49
CA ALA A 37 27.53 -0.16 1.67
C ALA A 37 28.51 -1.08 2.39
N ILE A 38 28.15 -2.37 2.55
CA ILE A 38 29.02 -3.38 3.15
C ILE A 38 30.28 -3.56 2.31
N PHE A 39 30.12 -3.73 0.99
CA PHE A 39 31.24 -3.96 0.09
C PHE A 39 32.20 -2.78 0.05
N MET A 40 31.65 -1.57 -0.10
CA MET A 40 32.44 -0.36 -0.19
C MET A 40 33.12 -0.04 1.15
N GLY A 41 32.41 -0.22 2.26
CA GLY A 41 33.00 0.01 3.57
C GLY A 41 34.07 -1.03 3.95
N ALA A 42 33.94 -2.29 3.53
CA ALA A 42 35.00 -3.28 3.66
C ALA A 42 36.24 -2.93 2.81
N PHE A 43 36.02 -2.45 1.59
CA PHE A 43 37.09 -1.98 0.71
C PHE A 43 37.82 -0.76 1.29
N LEU A 44 37.07 0.20 1.83
CA LEU A 44 37.62 1.37 2.54
C LEU A 44 38.43 0.97 3.77
N GLY A 45 37.91 0.02 4.57
CA GLY A 45 38.63 -0.51 5.73
C GLY A 45 39.98 -1.12 5.33
N LEU A 46 40.01 -1.90 4.24
CA LEU A 46 41.26 -2.46 3.71
C LEU A 46 42.21 -1.36 3.22
N ALA A 47 41.70 -0.39 2.46
CA ALA A 47 42.50 0.71 1.91
C ALA A 47 43.13 1.58 3.03
N GLY A 48 42.40 1.84 4.12
CA GLY A 48 42.91 2.57 5.28
C GLY A 48 44.07 1.85 5.98
N ASN A 49 44.00 0.53 6.13
CA ASN A 49 45.11 -0.25 6.68
C ASN A 49 46.36 -0.23 5.77
N MET A 50 46.17 -0.11 4.45
CA MET A 50 47.28 -0.02 3.49
C MET A 50 47.94 1.37 3.48
N SER A 51 47.18 2.46 3.71
CA SER A 51 47.76 3.80 3.87
C SER A 51 48.66 3.89 5.11
N ASP A 52 48.27 3.25 6.21
CA ASP A 52 49.09 3.21 7.43
C ASP A 52 50.41 2.45 7.21
N LEU A 53 50.40 1.42 6.36
CA LEU A 53 51.59 0.64 6.01
C LEU A 53 52.53 1.36 5.02
N THR A 54 52.00 2.25 4.19
CA THR A 54 52.76 2.91 3.11
C THR A 54 53.11 4.36 3.40
N GLY A 55 52.57 4.94 4.48
CA GLY A 55 52.77 6.34 4.86
C GLY A 55 52.20 7.35 3.87
N MET A 56 51.47 6.90 2.84
CA MET A 56 50.77 7.78 1.91
C MET A 56 49.33 7.98 2.40
N PRO A 57 48.89 9.23 2.64
CA PRO A 57 47.52 9.52 3.01
C PRO A 57 46.63 9.28 1.78
N MET A 58 46.12 8.07 1.65
CA MET A 58 45.33 7.72 0.48
C MET A 58 43.89 8.25 0.58
N MET A 59 43.28 8.35 1.78
CA MET A 59 41.83 8.64 1.89
C MET A 59 41.32 9.21 3.24
N ASP A 60 42.16 9.73 4.14
CA ASP A 60 41.74 9.91 5.55
C ASP A 60 40.79 11.10 5.84
N GLU A 61 40.93 12.25 5.16
CA GLU A 61 40.23 13.48 5.60
C GLU A 61 38.82 13.72 5.02
N ALA A 62 38.43 13.03 3.93
CA ALA A 62 37.19 13.36 3.21
C ALA A 62 36.10 12.30 3.28
N MET A 63 36.34 11.14 3.90
CA MET A 63 35.41 10.01 3.85
C MET A 63 34.45 9.99 5.04
N PRO A 64 33.15 9.77 4.80
CA PRO A 64 32.20 9.58 5.89
C PRO A 64 32.58 8.36 6.75
N PRO A 65 32.40 8.41 8.07
CA PRO A 65 32.53 7.26 8.94
C PRO A 65 31.74 6.06 8.42
N PHE A 66 32.29 4.85 8.53
CA PHE A 66 31.67 3.61 8.04
C PHE A 66 30.23 3.43 8.53
N GLY A 67 29.96 3.77 9.80
CA GLY A 67 28.60 3.70 10.37
C GLY A 67 27.59 4.62 9.67
N ILE A 68 28.03 5.77 9.17
CA ILE A 68 27.18 6.70 8.42
C ILE A 68 26.93 6.16 7.00
N LEU A 69 27.95 5.62 6.33
CA LEU A 69 27.83 4.96 5.03
C LEU A 69 26.82 3.80 5.05
N MET A 70 26.84 2.98 6.10
CA MET A 70 25.91 1.86 6.32
C MET A 70 24.43 2.27 6.38
N VAL A 71 24.13 3.51 6.75
CA VAL A 71 22.74 4.01 6.87
C VAL A 71 22.34 4.85 5.66
N ILE A 72 23.22 5.75 5.23
CA ILE A 72 22.89 6.70 4.15
C ILE A 72 22.84 5.99 2.80
N MET A 73 23.78 5.09 2.50
CA MET A 73 23.83 4.46 1.17
C MET A 73 22.59 3.60 0.88
N PRO A 74 22.12 2.72 1.77
CA PRO A 74 20.90 1.95 1.51
C PRO A 74 19.68 2.84 1.32
N LEU A 75 19.55 3.89 2.13
CA LEU A 75 18.44 4.83 2.04
C LEU A 75 18.45 5.61 0.72
N PHE A 76 19.64 6.05 0.30
CA PHE A 76 19.84 6.79 -0.94
C PHE A 76 19.51 5.91 -2.16
N PHE A 77 20.09 4.71 -2.23
CA PHE A 77 19.80 3.76 -3.30
C PHE A 77 18.34 3.30 -3.30
N ALA A 78 17.74 3.09 -2.13
CA ALA A 78 16.32 2.76 -2.01
C ALA A 78 15.44 3.87 -2.59
N PHE A 79 15.65 5.12 -2.16
CA PHE A 79 14.80 6.23 -2.54
C PHE A 79 14.97 6.59 -4.03
N PHE A 80 16.20 6.87 -4.46
CA PHE A 80 16.46 7.23 -5.85
C PHE A 80 16.17 6.05 -6.78
N GLY A 81 16.59 4.84 -6.41
CA GLY A 81 16.29 3.63 -7.17
C GLY A 81 14.80 3.38 -7.31
N ALA A 82 14.01 3.59 -6.25
CA ALA A 82 12.56 3.50 -6.32
C ALA A 82 11.96 4.52 -7.28
N VAL A 83 12.35 5.79 -7.17
CA VAL A 83 11.80 6.86 -8.01
C VAL A 83 12.13 6.63 -9.49
N PHE A 84 13.41 6.43 -9.82
CA PHE A 84 13.82 6.27 -11.22
C PHE A 84 13.25 5.00 -11.86
N ASN A 85 13.30 3.85 -11.17
CA ASN A 85 12.73 2.62 -11.73
C ASN A 85 11.21 2.67 -11.83
N THR A 86 10.51 3.34 -10.91
CA THR A 86 9.05 3.52 -11.00
C THR A 86 8.68 4.36 -12.22
N ILE A 87 9.45 5.41 -12.53
CA ILE A 87 9.24 6.22 -13.73
C ILE A 87 9.46 5.37 -14.99
N LEU A 88 10.50 4.54 -15.03
CA LEU A 88 10.73 3.62 -16.15
C LEU A 88 9.58 2.62 -16.29
N PHE A 89 9.09 2.03 -15.20
CA PHE A 89 7.93 1.13 -15.21
C PHE A 89 6.66 1.82 -15.73
N LEU A 90 6.44 3.09 -15.36
CA LEU A 90 5.33 3.89 -15.89
C LEU A 90 5.43 4.08 -17.40
N ILE A 91 6.63 4.38 -17.91
CA ILE A 91 6.87 4.50 -19.36
C ILE A 91 6.59 3.17 -20.05
N THR A 92 7.09 2.06 -19.51
CA THR A 92 6.83 0.71 -20.06
C THR A 92 5.34 0.39 -20.08
N ALA A 93 4.61 0.71 -19.00
CA ALA A 93 3.16 0.50 -18.94
C ALA A 93 2.39 1.40 -19.92
N PHE A 94 2.85 2.64 -20.12
CA PHE A 94 2.29 3.52 -21.13
C PHE A 94 2.46 2.94 -22.54
N VAL A 95 3.67 2.45 -22.86
CA VAL A 95 3.95 1.77 -24.13
C VAL A 95 3.07 0.52 -24.28
N TYR A 96 2.96 -0.32 -23.25
CA TYR A 96 2.07 -1.49 -23.25
C TYR A 96 0.62 -1.09 -23.55
N ASN A 97 0.09 -0.09 -22.85
CA ASN A 97 -1.28 0.38 -23.05
C ASN A 97 -1.49 0.90 -24.47
N LEU A 98 -0.49 1.56 -25.07
CA LEU A 98 -0.56 2.01 -26.46
C LEU A 98 -0.55 0.83 -27.45
N THR A 99 0.35 -0.14 -27.25
CA THR A 99 0.43 -1.33 -28.10
C THR A 99 -0.82 -2.21 -27.98
N ALA A 100 -1.34 -2.42 -26.77
CA ALA A 100 -2.56 -3.19 -26.52
C ALA A 100 -3.80 -2.57 -27.20
N ARG A 101 -3.86 -1.24 -27.33
CA ARG A 101 -4.93 -0.55 -28.07
C ARG A 101 -4.85 -0.79 -29.58
N LEU A 102 -3.67 -1.07 -30.12
CA LEU A 102 -3.43 -1.26 -31.56
C LEU A 102 -3.48 -2.73 -31.97
N ALA A 103 -2.93 -3.63 -31.16
CA ALA A 103 -2.77 -5.05 -31.48
C ALA A 103 -3.85 -5.97 -30.87
N GLY A 104 -4.73 -5.43 -30.02
CA GLY A 104 -5.52 -6.23 -29.08
C GLY A 104 -4.69 -6.52 -27.82
N GLY A 105 -5.31 -6.44 -26.65
CA GLY A 105 -4.62 -6.68 -25.37
C GLY A 105 -4.18 -8.14 -25.20
N LEU A 106 -3.59 -8.46 -24.04
CA LEU A 106 -3.23 -9.85 -23.74
C LEU A 106 -4.48 -10.65 -23.36
N GLU A 107 -4.79 -11.71 -24.11
CA GLU A 107 -5.84 -12.68 -23.79
C GLU A 107 -5.34 -13.75 -22.80
N PHE A 108 -6.10 -13.97 -21.73
CA PHE A 108 -5.84 -15.01 -20.74
C PHE A 108 -7.02 -15.98 -20.68
N ASN A 109 -6.70 -17.28 -20.67
CA ASN A 109 -7.67 -18.33 -20.36
C ASN A 109 -7.53 -18.68 -18.87
N LEU A 110 -8.54 -18.34 -18.07
CA LEU A 110 -8.56 -18.67 -16.65
C LEU A 110 -9.50 -19.86 -16.43
N GLU A 111 -9.00 -20.85 -15.69
CA GLU A 111 -9.81 -21.92 -15.14
C GLU A 111 -10.34 -21.52 -13.77
N GLU A 112 -11.66 -21.59 -13.59
CA GLU A 112 -12.26 -21.44 -12.27
C GLU A 112 -11.93 -22.68 -11.43
N ILE A 113 -10.92 -22.56 -10.57
CA ILE A 113 -10.68 -23.55 -9.52
C ILE A 113 -11.75 -23.29 -8.46
N LYS A 114 -12.83 -24.08 -8.46
CA LYS A 114 -13.70 -24.21 -7.29
C LYS A 114 -12.80 -24.61 -6.13
N GLN A 115 -12.48 -23.66 -5.27
CA GLN A 115 -12.03 -24.00 -3.92
C GLN A 115 -13.19 -24.75 -3.30
N GLU A 116 -13.09 -26.08 -3.23
CA GLU A 116 -13.92 -26.80 -2.29
C GLU A 116 -13.66 -26.15 -0.94
N PRO A 117 -14.71 -25.73 -0.20
CA PRO A 117 -14.52 -25.14 1.10
C PRO A 117 -13.66 -26.13 1.89
N THR A 118 -12.40 -25.76 2.15
CA THR A 118 -11.55 -26.48 3.08
C THR A 118 -12.38 -26.56 4.34
N GLY A 119 -12.87 -27.77 4.64
CA GLY A 119 -13.96 -27.98 5.55
C GLY A 119 -13.66 -27.31 6.88
N TYR A 120 -14.17 -26.10 7.07
CA TYR A 120 -14.44 -25.61 8.39
C TYR A 120 -15.60 -26.47 8.85
N VAL A 121 -15.27 -27.60 9.47
CA VAL A 121 -16.20 -28.34 10.31
C VAL A 121 -16.34 -27.45 11.54
N PRO A 122 -17.44 -26.68 11.69
CA PRO A 122 -17.65 -25.94 12.93
C PRO A 122 -17.59 -26.96 14.07
N PRO A 123 -16.89 -26.65 15.18
CA PRO A 123 -16.89 -27.51 16.36
C PRO A 123 -18.35 -27.86 16.69
N PRO A 124 -18.69 -29.15 16.96
CA PRO A 124 -20.03 -29.52 17.38
C PRO A 124 -20.32 -28.82 18.72
N GLY A 125 -21.01 -27.68 18.68
CA GLY A 125 -21.23 -26.89 19.90
C GLY A 125 -21.71 -25.45 19.77
N TYR A 126 -21.75 -24.84 18.58
CA TYR A 126 -22.34 -23.50 18.44
C TYR A 126 -23.50 -23.55 17.46
N THR A 127 -24.69 -23.86 17.97
CA THR A 127 -25.91 -23.31 17.40
C THR A 127 -25.75 -21.80 17.42
N GLN A 128 -25.38 -21.22 16.28
CA GLN A 128 -25.57 -19.79 16.06
C GLN A 128 -27.04 -19.53 16.42
N PRO A 129 -27.35 -18.70 17.42
CA PRO A 129 -28.70 -18.21 17.57
C PRO A 129 -29.03 -17.58 16.23
N VAL A 130 -30.04 -18.11 15.55
CA VAL A 130 -30.58 -17.46 14.36
C VAL A 130 -30.85 -16.03 14.81
N THR A 131 -30.08 -15.08 14.30
CA THR A 131 -30.32 -13.66 14.54
C THR A 131 -31.65 -13.39 13.87
N GLN A 132 -32.74 -13.57 14.61
CA GLN A 132 -34.05 -13.12 14.19
C GLN A 132 -33.87 -11.67 13.79
N PRO A 133 -34.41 -11.24 12.63
CA PRO A 133 -34.53 -9.82 12.36
C PRO A 133 -35.15 -9.18 13.61
N PRO A 134 -34.61 -8.05 14.11
CA PRO A 134 -35.19 -7.40 15.26
C PRO A 134 -36.69 -7.23 15.00
N PRO A 135 -37.56 -7.57 15.98
CA PRO A 135 -38.99 -7.40 15.79
C PRO A 135 -39.25 -5.96 15.33
N PRO A 136 -40.22 -5.76 14.39
CA PRO A 136 -40.55 -4.41 13.96
C PRO A 136 -40.79 -3.54 15.20
N PRO A 137 -40.28 -2.31 15.22
CA PRO A 137 -40.47 -1.42 16.35
C PRO A 137 -41.96 -1.36 16.69
N PRO A 138 -42.34 -1.38 17.98
CA PRO A 138 -43.73 -1.27 18.37
C PRO A 138 -44.33 -0.02 17.73
N PRO A 139 -45.60 -0.06 17.30
CA PRO A 139 -46.26 1.12 16.77
C PRO A 139 -46.10 2.26 17.78
N PRO A 140 -45.84 3.49 17.32
CA PRO A 140 -45.73 4.63 18.22
C PRO A 140 -46.98 4.68 19.10
N PRO A 141 -46.82 4.99 20.41
CA PRO A 141 -47.97 5.13 21.29
C PRO A 141 -48.97 6.11 20.64
N PRO A 142 -50.29 5.86 20.78
CA PRO A 142 -51.29 6.82 20.33
C PRO A 142 -50.88 8.20 20.83
N VAL A 143 -50.71 9.15 19.90
CA VAL A 143 -50.38 10.52 20.26
C VAL A 143 -51.49 10.99 21.18
N GLU A 144 -51.19 11.11 22.46
CA GLU A 144 -52.11 11.67 23.42
C GLU A 144 -52.44 13.07 22.90
N PRO A 145 -53.72 13.42 22.67
CA PRO A 145 -54.06 14.76 22.26
C PRO A 145 -53.44 15.72 23.27
N LEU A 146 -52.57 16.60 22.79
CA LEU A 146 -52.04 17.68 23.61
C LEU A 146 -53.22 18.35 24.34
N PRO A 147 -53.12 18.58 25.66
CA PRO A 147 -54.13 19.31 26.41
C PRO A 147 -54.47 20.60 25.63
N PRO A 148 -55.75 20.96 25.46
CA PRO A 148 -56.18 22.06 24.60
C PRO A 148 -55.63 23.46 24.90
N ASP A 149 -54.76 23.64 25.90
CA ASP A 149 -54.41 24.94 26.45
C ASP A 149 -52.90 25.20 26.56
N VAL A 150 -52.08 24.61 25.68
CA VAL A 150 -50.69 25.08 25.53
C VAL A 150 -50.67 26.17 24.46
N PRO A 151 -50.64 27.47 24.83
CA PRO A 151 -50.48 28.54 23.85
C PRO A 151 -49.15 28.36 23.11
N PRO A 152 -49.07 28.76 21.82
CA PRO A 152 -47.83 28.71 21.08
C PRO A 152 -46.74 29.51 21.82
N PRO A 153 -45.47 29.08 21.76
CA PRO A 153 -44.38 29.83 22.38
C PRO A 153 -44.41 31.26 21.83
N SER A 154 -44.56 32.25 22.72
CA SER A 154 -44.41 33.65 22.33
C SER A 154 -42.94 33.84 21.94
N ASN A 155 -42.73 34.28 20.70
CA ASN A 155 -41.44 34.78 20.25
C ASN A 155 -41.24 36.17 20.87
N ASP A 156 -41.10 36.22 22.19
CA ASP A 156 -40.64 37.43 22.87
C ASP A 156 -39.11 37.38 22.92
N THR A 157 -38.56 38.03 21.91
CA THR A 157 -37.32 38.80 21.89
C THR A 157 -36.73 39.08 23.28
N ASP A 158 -35.53 38.58 23.54
CA ASP A 158 -34.58 39.10 24.53
C ASP A 158 -33.34 39.51 23.68
N ASP A 159 -33.45 40.57 22.86
CA ASP A 159 -32.91 41.90 23.20
C ASP A 159 -32.83 42.16 24.71
N ASP A 160 -31.71 41.77 25.31
CA ASP A 160 -30.88 42.61 26.20
C ASP A 160 -29.97 41.75 27.06
N LYS A 161 -28.65 41.83 26.83
CA LYS A 161 -27.69 42.33 27.84
C LYS A 161 -26.23 42.17 27.40
N VAL A 162 -25.61 43.34 27.22
CA VAL A 162 -24.30 43.80 27.74
C VAL A 162 -23.06 42.98 27.39
#